data_AF-A0A7J9YGI2-F1
#
_entry.id   AF-A0A7J9YGI2-F1
#
_cell.length_a   1.000
_cell.length_b   1.000
_cell.length_c   1.000
_cell.angle_alpha   90.00
_cell.angle_beta   90.00
_cell.angle_gamma   90.00
#
_symmetry.space_group_name_H-M   'P 1'
#
loop_
_entity.id
_entity.type
_entity.pdbx_description
1 polymer ?
#
loop_
_entity_poly.entity_id
_entity_poly.type
_entity_poly.pdbx_seq_one_letter_code
_entity_poly.pdbx_strand_id
1 'polypeptide(L)' 'MKHYDVTVSRGDDLWTAVVGGLGQGVVGAMDYESFAELHAELPWFIADLTDSEPGQFAISWR' A
#
# COMPACT_ATOMS: atom_id res chain seq x y z
N MET A 1 14.32 -5.53 -8.16
CA MET A 1 12.93 -5.02 -7.99
C MET A 1 12.67 -4.89 -6.50
N LYS A 2 12.19 -3.74 -6.02
CA LYS A 2 11.86 -3.57 -4.60
C LYS A 2 10.55 -4.30 -4.29
N HIS A 3 10.39 -4.73 -3.03
CA HIS A 3 9.18 -5.34 -2.53
C HIS A 3 8.67 -4.55 -1.34
N TYR A 4 7.36 -4.33 -1.30
CA TYR A 4 6.67 -3.74 -0.18
C TYR A 4 5.67 -4.74 0.39
N ASP A 5 5.79 -5.03 1.68
CA ASP A 5 4.82 -5.86 2.39
C ASP A 5 3.62 -4.98 2.75
N VAL A 6 2.43 -5.34 2.28
CA VAL A 6 1.20 -4.64 2.61
C VAL A 6 0.37 -5.54 3.50
N THR A 7 0.12 -5.09 4.72
CA THR A 7 -0.84 -5.74 5.62
C THR A 7 -2.20 -5.09 5.43
N VAL A 8 -3.21 -5.89 5.09
CA VAL A 8 -4.58 -5.41 4.91
C VAL A 8 -5.44 -5.89 6.07
N SER A 9 -6.21 -4.97 6.65
CA SER A 9 -7.17 -5.27 7.70
C SER A 9 -8.53 -4.64 7.41
N ARG A 10 -9.58 -5.19 8.02
CA ARG A 10 -10.96 -4.71 7.86
C ARG A 10 -11.48 -4.27 9.22
N GLY A 11 -11.90 -3.01 9.33
CA GLY A 11 -12.50 -2.44 10.54
C GLY A 11 -13.47 -1.32 10.19
N ASP A 12 -14.50 -1.09 11.01
CA ASP A 12 -15.44 0.04 10.90
C ASP A 12 -15.89 0.38 9.47
N ASP A 13 -16.31 -0.64 8.74
CA ASP A 13 -16.74 -0.51 7.35
C ASP A 13 -15.71 -0.06 6.28
N LEU A 14 -14.44 0.12 6.66
CA LEU A 14 -13.30 0.39 5.78
C LEU A 14 -12.27 -0.74 5.69
N TRP A 15 -11.52 -0.76 4.59
CA TRP A 15 -10.32 -1.57 4.37
C TRP A 15 -9.08 -0.72 4.61
N THR A 16 -8.27 -1.08 5.61
CA THR A 16 -7.03 -0.37 5.94
C THR A 16 -5.84 -1.13 5.39
N ALA A 17 -5.00 -0.46 4.60
CA ALA A 17 -3.71 -0.98 4.13
C ALA A 17 -2.56 -0.29 4.88
N VAL A 18 -1.63 -1.08 5.42
CA VAL A 18 -0.39 -0.59 6.03
C VAL A 18 0.80 -1.11 5.22
N VAL A 19 1.64 -0.20 4.74
CA VAL A 19 2.79 -0.46 3.89
C VAL A 19 4.07 -0.55 4.73
N GLY A 20 4.66 -1.73 4.75
CA GLY A 20 5.98 -2.02 5.29
C GLY A 20 7.09 -1.95 4.25
N GLY A 21 8.34 -1.87 4.72
CA GLY A 21 9.52 -1.79 3.84
C GLY A 21 9.78 -0.41 3.24
N LEU A 22 9.04 0.61 3.66
CA LEU A 22 9.36 2.01 3.39
C LEU A 22 10.64 2.41 4.16
N GLY A 23 11.32 3.46 3.70
CA GLY A 23 12.56 3.95 4.32
C GLY A 23 12.39 4.30 5.81
N GLN A 24 13.51 4.40 6.54
CA GLN A 24 13.44 4.72 7.97
C GLN A 24 12.65 6.02 8.22
N GLY A 25 11.69 5.95 9.15
CA GLY A 25 10.85 7.08 9.53
C GLY A 25 9.64 7.32 8.62
N VAL A 26 9.44 6.51 7.58
CA VAL A 26 8.27 6.61 6.69
C VAL A 26 7.22 5.58 7.08
N VAL A 27 6.00 6.03 7.31
CA VAL A 27 4.82 5.18 7.52
C VAL A 27 3.83 5.48 6.40
N GLY A 28 3.46 4.45 5.64
CA GLY A 28 2.40 4.53 4.63
C GLY A 28 1.20 3.74 5.12
N ALA A 29 0.08 4.42 5.38
CA ALA A 29 -1.18 3.78 5.71
C ALA A 29 -2.33 4.55 5.07
N MET A 30 -3.32 3.83 4.54
CA MET A 30 -4.48 4.42 3.88
C MET A 30 -5.71 3.53 4.07
N ASP A 31 -6.87 4.17 4.23
CA ASP A 31 -8.18 3.52 4.31
C ASP A 31 -8.90 3.62 2.97
N TYR A 32 -9.67 2.58 2.64
CA TYR A 32 -10.43 2.46 1.39
C TYR A 32 -11.85 1.98 1.68
N GLU A 33 -12.82 2.41 0.88
CA GLU A 33 -14.21 1.98 1.04
C GLU A 33 -14.40 0.53 0.58
N SER A 34 -13.59 0.09 -0.38
CA SER A 34 -13.66 -1.26 -0.93
C SER A 34 -12.29 -1.91 -1.14
N PHE A 35 -12.27 -3.24 -1.10
CA PHE A 35 -11.06 -4.01 -1.38
C PHE A 35 -10.58 -3.83 -2.83
N ALA A 36 -11.51 -3.57 -3.76
CA ALA A 36 -11.18 -3.33 -5.17
C ALA A 36 -10.47 -1.98 -5.36
N GLU A 37 -10.94 -0.93 -4.70
CA GLU A 37 -10.31 0.39 -4.68
C GLU A 37 -8.90 0.31 -4.09
N LEU A 38 -8.74 -0.36 -2.94
CA LEU A 38 -7.44 -0.64 -2.34
C LEU A 38 -6.45 -1.27 -3.33
N HIS A 39 -6.86 -2.29 -4.07
CA HIS A 39 -6.00 -2.94 -5.06
C HIS A 39 -5.68 -2.06 -6.28
N ALA A 40 -6.58 -1.14 -6.65
CA ALA A 40 -6.39 -0.25 -7.78
C ALA A 40 -5.50 0.96 -7.43
N GLU A 41 -5.66 1.50 -6.21
CA GLU A 41 -5.08 2.79 -5.83
C GLU A 41 -3.80 2.67 -4.99
N LEU A 42 -3.68 1.64 -4.14
CA LEU A 42 -2.50 1.48 -3.29
C LEU A 42 -1.17 1.42 -4.07
N PRO A 43 -1.07 0.79 -5.26
CA PRO A 43 0.15 0.87 -6.05
C PRO A 43 0.53 2.30 -6.43
N TRP A 44 -0.43 3.18 -6.73
CA TRP A 44 -0.16 4.58 -7.04
C TRP A 44 0.27 5.36 -5.80
N PHE A 45 -0.33 5.07 -4.65
CA PHE A 45 0.09 5.65 -3.37
C PHE A 45 1.54 5.28 -3.00
N ILE A 46 1.93 4.01 -3.16
CA ILE A 46 3.30 3.56 -2.90
C ILE A 46 4.28 4.19 -3.90
N ALA A 47 3.89 4.31 -5.16
CA ALA A 47 4.66 4.98 -6.20
C ALA A 47 4.98 6.44 -5.82
N ASP A 48 3.98 7.21 -5.39
CA ASP A 48 4.14 8.60 -4.96
C ASP A 48 5.08 8.72 -3.73
N LEU A 49 4.86 7.90 -2.70
CA LEU A 49 5.69 7.89 -1.48
C LEU A 49 7.18 7.57 -1.75
N THR A 50 7.46 6.86 -2.83
CA THR A 50 8.79 6.31 -3.10
C THR A 50 9.46 6.89 -4.34
N ASP A 51 8.84 7.90 -4.96
CA ASP A 51 9.26 8.52 -6.22
C ASP A 51 9.56 7.45 -7.29
N SER A 52 8.60 6.54 -7.49
CA SER A 52 8.70 5.41 -8.42
C SER A 52 7.41 5.21 -9.21
N GLU A 53 7.38 4.25 -10.14
CA GLU A 53 6.15 3.86 -10.87
C GLU A 53 5.56 2.54 -10.35
N PRO A 54 4.22 2.33 -10.41
CA PRO A 54 3.56 1.11 -9.92
C PRO A 54 4.05 -0.21 -10.54
N GLY A 55 4.74 -0.17 -11.68
CA GLY A 55 5.35 -1.34 -12.34
C GLY A 55 6.81 -1.61 -11.94
N GLN A 56 7.43 -0.76 -11.12
CA GLN A 56 8.85 -0.84 -10.76
C GLN A 56 9.11 -1.59 -9.44
N PHE A 57 8.04 -1.99 -8.75
CA PHE A 57 8.09 -2.76 -7.52
C PHE A 57 7.00 -3.83 -7.50
N ALA A 58 7.13 -4.78 -6.57
CA ALA A 58 6.08 -5.75 -6.28
C ALA A 58 5.48 -5.49 -4.91
N ILE A 59 4.20 -5.85 -4.77
CA ILE A 59 3.47 -5.80 -3.50
C ILE A 59 3.26 -7.24 -3.02
N SER A 60 3.60 -7.49 -1.77
CA SER A 60 3.29 -8.73 -1.07
C SER A 60 2.14 -8.49 -0.10
N TRP A 61 0.96 -8.97 -0.46
CA TRP A 61 -0.27 -8.81 0.32
C TRP A 61 -0.32 -9.82 1.47
N ARG A 62 -0.64 -9.36 2.69
CA ARG A 62 -0.78 -10.17 3.90
C ARG A 62 -2.05 -9.80 4.67
#